data_AF-A0A7C1PW27-F1
#
_entry.id   AF-A0A7C1PW27-F1
#
_cell.length_a   1.000
_cell.length_b   1.000
_cell.length_c   1.000
_cell.angle_alpha   90.00
_cell.angle_beta   90.00
_cell.angle_gamma   90.00
#
_symmetry.space_group_name_H-M   'P 1'
#
loop_
_entity.id
_entity.type
_entity.pdbx_description
1 polymer ?
#
loop_
_entity_poly.entity_id
_entity_poly.type
_entity_poly.pdbx_seq_one_letter_code
_entity_poly.pdbx_strand_id
1 'polypeptide(L)'
;MNYQEQLEHWKWKLKRDEILRLDNHKCQYCKTDKKLNVHHTYYVKGRLAWDYPNSALITLCINCHELAHERIKSAKFNKERICRGEHNKLPPHISEVIAQAIKNISHA
;
A
#
# COMPACT_ATOMS: atom_id res chain seq x y z
N MET A 1 -14.55 2.27 -18.42
CA MET A 1 -13.13 2.61 -18.30
C MET A 1 -12.40 1.46 -17.62
N ASN A 2 -11.49 0.81 -18.31
CA ASN A 2 -10.64 -0.24 -17.75
C ASN A 2 -9.60 0.37 -16.78
N TYR A 3 -8.87 -0.47 -16.05
CA TYR A 3 -7.93 0.01 -15.03
C TYR A 3 -6.75 0.80 -15.63
N GLN A 4 -6.26 0.41 -16.81
CA GLN A 4 -5.16 1.12 -17.47
C GLN A 4 -5.58 2.53 -17.89
N GLU A 5 -6.79 2.68 -18.45
CA GLU A 5 -7.38 3.98 -18.78
C GLU A 5 -7.57 4.85 -17.52
N GLN A 6 -7.92 4.25 -16.37
CA GLN A 6 -7.99 4.98 -15.10
C GLN A 6 -6.64 5.59 -14.71
N LEU A 7 -5.52 4.90 -14.97
CA LEU A 7 -4.18 5.41 -14.64
C LEU A 7 -3.74 6.56 -15.54
N GLU A 8 -4.33 6.71 -16.72
CA GLU A 8 -4.10 7.85 -17.61
C GLU A 8 -5.08 9.00 -17.39
N HIS A 9 -6.17 8.77 -16.66
CA HIS A 9 -7.17 9.78 -16.38
C HIS A 9 -6.64 10.89 -15.46
N TRP A 10 -7.00 12.15 -15.74
CA TRP A 10 -6.53 13.34 -15.01
C TRP A 10 -6.82 13.27 -13.50
N LYS A 11 -7.97 12.71 -13.09
CA LYS A 11 -8.31 12.50 -11.68
C LYS A 11 -7.28 11.62 -10.96
N TRP A 12 -6.79 10.57 -11.61
CA TRP A 12 -5.72 9.75 -11.03
C TRP A 12 -4.41 10.52 -10.97
N LYS A 13 -4.05 11.28 -12.01
CA LYS A 13 -2.81 12.08 -11.99
C LYS A 13 -2.82 13.10 -10.85
N LEU A 14 -3.94 13.78 -10.59
CA LEU A 14 -4.12 14.69 -9.44
C LEU A 14 -4.02 13.94 -8.10
N LYS A 15 -4.72 12.82 -7.96
CA LYS A 15 -4.67 12.00 -6.73
C LYS A 15 -3.26 11.50 -6.47
N ARG A 16 -2.57 11.02 -7.50
CA ARG A 16 -1.18 10.56 -7.43
C ARG A 16 -0.26 11.66 -6.94
N ASP A 17 -0.38 12.86 -7.49
CA ASP A 17 0.41 14.03 -7.08
C ASP A 17 0.13 14.42 -5.61
N GLU A 18 -1.14 14.39 -5.18
CA GLU A 18 -1.53 14.62 -3.80
C GLU A 18 -0.82 13.65 -2.84
N ILE A 19 -0.85 12.34 -3.13
CA ILE A 19 -0.19 11.33 -2.30
C ILE A 19 1.33 11.49 -2.29
N LEU A 20 1.95 11.77 -3.44
CA LEU A 20 3.39 12.04 -3.50
C LEU A 20 3.79 13.24 -2.65
N ARG A 21 2.99 14.32 -2.66
CA ARG A 21 3.21 15.49 -1.81
C ARG A 21 3.08 15.16 -0.32
N LEU A 22 2.02 14.44 0.07
CA LEU A 22 1.81 14.02 1.46
C LEU A 22 2.97 13.15 1.98
N ASP A 23 3.53 12.32 1.10
CA ASP A 23 4.65 11.43 1.39
C ASP A 23 6.02 12.09 1.23
N ASN A 24 6.08 13.43 1.07
CA ASN A 24 7.30 14.21 0.86
C ASN A 24 8.17 13.71 -0.31
N HIS A 25 7.54 13.18 -1.37
CA HIS A 25 8.22 12.57 -2.52
C HIS A 25 9.26 11.54 -2.10
N LYS A 26 8.92 10.71 -1.10
CA LYS A 26 9.78 9.63 -0.63
C LYS A 26 8.98 8.33 -0.53
N CYS A 27 9.65 7.23 -0.85
CA CYS A 27 9.17 5.90 -0.56
C CYS A 27 8.92 5.78 0.95
N GLN A 28 7.71 5.43 1.35
CA GLN A 28 7.38 5.36 2.77
C GLN A 28 8.03 4.19 3.49
N TYR A 29 8.54 3.20 2.76
CA TYR A 29 9.29 2.08 3.31
C TYR A 29 10.79 2.36 3.44
N CYS A 30 11.50 2.57 2.32
CA CYS A 30 12.98 2.71 2.32
C CYS A 30 13.48 4.16 2.19
N LYS A 31 12.58 5.15 2.15
CA LYS A 31 12.88 6.59 2.12
C LYS A 31 13.63 7.13 0.89
N THR A 32 13.91 6.29 -0.12
CA THR A 32 14.42 6.77 -1.42
C THR A 32 13.42 7.69 -2.11
N ASP A 33 13.90 8.64 -2.90
CA ASP A 33 13.12 9.54 -3.75
C ASP A 33 13.11 9.12 -5.24
N LYS A 34 13.76 7.99 -5.56
CA LYS A 34 13.91 7.52 -6.95
C LYS A 34 12.77 6.57 -7.34
N LYS A 35 12.29 6.72 -8.58
CA LYS A 35 11.33 5.80 -9.25
C LYS A 35 10.09 5.49 -8.39
N LEU A 36 9.37 6.54 -8.00
CA LEU A 36 8.23 6.46 -7.10
C LEU A 36 6.91 6.17 -7.82
N ASN A 37 6.10 5.32 -7.19
CA ASN A 37 4.74 4.96 -7.59
C ASN A 37 3.81 4.99 -6.38
N VAL A 38 2.52 5.16 -6.62
CA VAL A 38 1.49 5.07 -5.59
C VAL A 38 0.89 3.67 -5.63
N HIS A 39 0.94 2.99 -4.49
CA HIS A 39 0.40 1.66 -4.28
C HIS A 39 -0.95 1.73 -3.57
N HIS A 40 -1.95 0.99 -4.07
CA HIS A 40 -3.19 0.75 -3.34
C HIS A 40 -3.00 -0.39 -2.33
N THR A 41 -3.23 -0.12 -1.05
CA THR A 41 -3.08 -1.14 0.01
C THR A 41 -4.22 -2.18 0.00
N TYR A 42 -5.35 -1.86 -0.63
CA TYR A 42 -6.47 -2.78 -0.84
C TYR A 42 -7.27 -2.38 -2.09
N TYR A 43 -8.09 -3.31 -2.59
CA TYR A 43 -8.94 -3.09 -3.77
C TYR A 43 -10.40 -3.42 -3.46
N VAL A 44 -11.31 -2.56 -3.90
CA VAL A 44 -12.77 -2.73 -3.84
C VAL A 44 -13.30 -2.82 -5.27
N LYS A 45 -14.08 -3.85 -5.57
CA LYS A 45 -14.63 -4.07 -6.92
C LYS A 45 -15.47 -2.86 -7.36
N GLY A 46 -15.21 -2.38 -8.58
CA GLY A 46 -15.94 -1.26 -9.18
C GLY A 46 -15.53 0.13 -8.69
N ARG A 47 -14.65 0.24 -7.68
CA ARG A 47 -14.12 1.53 -7.23
C ARG A 47 -13.01 2.01 -8.15
N LEU A 48 -13.07 3.27 -8.57
CA LEU A 48 -12.07 3.89 -9.44
C LEU A 48 -10.77 4.16 -8.67
N ALA A 49 -9.63 4.18 -9.37
CA ALA A 49 -8.31 4.33 -8.77
C ALA A 49 -8.17 5.54 -7.82
N TRP A 50 -8.83 6.67 -8.12
CA TRP A 50 -8.78 7.90 -7.32
C TRP A 50 -9.85 8.02 -6.23
N ASP A 51 -10.87 7.15 -6.22
CA ASP A 51 -11.98 7.19 -5.25
C ASP A 51 -11.61 6.57 -3.89
N TYR A 52 -10.33 6.21 -3.70
CA TYR A 52 -9.82 5.67 -2.45
C TYR A 52 -9.43 6.81 -1.50
N PRO A 53 -9.63 6.62 -0.17
CA PRO A 53 -9.12 7.56 0.82
C PRO A 53 -7.59 7.57 0.78
N ASN A 54 -6.97 8.69 1.19
CA ASN A 54 -5.51 8.81 1.18
C ASN A 54 -4.82 7.72 2.01
N SER A 55 -5.44 7.26 3.10
CA SER A 55 -4.94 6.17 3.94
C SER A 55 -4.84 4.81 3.23
N ALA A 56 -5.51 4.65 2.08
CA ALA A 56 -5.44 3.44 1.25
C ALA A 56 -4.36 3.52 0.16
N LEU A 57 -3.62 4.63 0.11
CA LEU A 57 -2.64 4.93 -0.92
C LEU A 57 -1.30 5.25 -0.25
N ILE A 58 -0.22 4.70 -0.79
CA ILE A 58 1.11 4.89 -0.22
C ILE A 58 2.15 5.01 -1.33
N THR A 59 3.06 5.97 -1.19
CA THR A 59 4.20 6.11 -2.11
C THR A 59 5.26 5.07 -1.81
N LEU A 60 5.60 4.26 -2.82
CA LEU A 60 6.68 3.28 -2.78
C LEU A 60 7.60 3.43 -3.99
N CYS A 61 8.90 3.15 -3.82
CA CYS A 61 9.76 2.97 -4.98
C CYS A 61 9.44 1.64 -5.68
N ILE A 62 9.87 1.49 -6.93
CA ILE A 62 9.60 0.29 -7.74
C ILE A 62 9.94 -1.03 -7.01
N ASN A 63 11.10 -1.11 -6.35
CA ASN A 63 11.52 -2.31 -5.62
C ASN A 63 10.57 -2.62 -4.44
N CYS A 64 10.21 -1.60 -3.66
CA CYS A 64 9.28 -1.80 -2.53
C CYS A 64 7.85 -2.07 -3.00
N HIS A 65 7.47 -1.52 -4.14
CA HIS A 65 6.17 -1.74 -4.77
C HIS A 65 6.01 -3.19 -5.24
N GLU A 66 7.04 -3.77 -5.87
CA GLU A 66 7.08 -5.17 -6.27
C GLU A 66 7.01 -6.10 -5.05
N LEU A 67 7.82 -5.84 -4.02
CA LEU A 67 7.79 -6.59 -2.76
C LEU A 67 6.41 -6.58 -2.08
N ALA A 68 5.70 -5.45 -2.14
CA ALA A 68 4.34 -5.35 -1.60
C ALA A 68 3.37 -6.30 -2.35
N HIS A 69 3.45 -6.38 -3.67
CA HIS A 69 2.65 -7.32 -4.46
C HIS A 69 3.02 -8.79 -4.20
N GLU A 70 4.30 -9.10 -4.01
CA GLU A 70 4.76 -10.46 -3.69
C GLU A 70 4.26 -10.94 -2.34
N ARG A 71 4.35 -10.10 -1.30
CA ARG A 71 3.86 -10.42 0.05
C ARG A 71 2.35 -10.66 0.08
N ILE A 72 1.57 -9.94 -0.73
CA ILE A 72 0.13 -10.16 -0.84
C ILE A 72 -0.17 -11.51 -1.52
N LYS A 73 0.63 -11.93 -2.50
CA LYS A 73 0.48 -13.25 -3.15
C LYS A 73 0.81 -14.39 -2.18
N SER A 74 1.91 -14.29 -1.41
CA SER A 74 2.31 -15.32 -0.45
C SER A 74 1.36 -15.41 0.76
N ALA A 75 0.80 -14.29 1.22
CA ALA A 75 -0.20 -14.28 2.27
C ALA A 75 -1.52 -14.97 1.87
N LYS A 76 -1.92 -14.89 0.58
CA LYS A 76 -3.09 -15.61 0.06
C LYS A 76 -2.87 -17.12 0.01
N PHE A 77 -1.65 -17.57 -0.28
CA PHE A 77 -1.29 -18.99 -0.26
C PHE A 77 -1.27 -19.58 1.16
N ASN A 78 -0.96 -18.76 2.17
CA ASN A 78 -0.94 -19.21 3.57
C ASN A 78 -2.33 -19.32 4.23
N LYS A 79 -3.40 -18.78 3.63
CA LYS A 79 -4.75 -18.89 4.20
C LYS A 79 -5.35 -20.30 4.07
N GLU A 80 -4.89 -21.12 3.12
CA GLU A 80 -5.33 -22.51 2.96
C GLU A 80 -4.59 -23.51 3.87
N ARG A 81 -3.56 -23.08 4.61
CA ARG A 81 -2.75 -23.93 5.50
C ARG A 81 -3.04 -23.78 7.00
N ILE A 82 -4.03 -22.97 7.40
CA ILE A 82 -4.33 -22.69 8.82
C ILE A 82 -5.08 -23.87 9.53
N CYS A 83 -5.34 -24.99 8.85
CA CYS A 83 -5.93 -26.19 9.48
C CYS A 83 -4.91 -27.19 10.07
N ARG A 84 -3.60 -26.92 10.08
CA ARG A 84 -2.61 -27.80 10.73
C ARG A 84 -1.64 -26.96 11.54
N GLY A 85 -1.86 -26.94 12.86
CA GLY A 85 -1.13 -26.12 13.82
C GLY A 85 0.36 -26.40 13.81
N GLU A 86 1.13 -25.51 13.18
CA GLU A 86 2.57 -25.40 13.35
C GLU A 86 2.93 -23.91 13.28
N HIS A 87 3.18 -23.33 14.46
CA HIS A 87 3.61 -21.94 14.61
C HIS A 87 5.05 -21.80 14.13
N ASN A 88 5.27 -21.30 12.92
CA ASN A 88 6.55 -20.74 12.51
C ASN A 88 6.44 -19.23 12.27
N LYS A 89 7.20 -18.50 13.10
CA LYS A 89 7.21 -17.06 13.28
C LYS A 89 7.55 -16.34 11.97
N LEU A 90 6.57 -15.73 11.30
CA LEU A 90 6.81 -14.64 10.35
C LEU A 90 6.59 -13.30 11.08
N PRO A 91 7.51 -12.32 10.95
CA PRO A 91 7.40 -11.06 11.66
C PRO A 91 6.21 -10.24 11.12
N PRO A 92 5.33 -9.71 11.98
CA PRO A 92 4.11 -9.00 11.59
C PRO A 92 4.37 -7.52 11.28
N HIS A 93 5.29 -7.20 10.37
CA HIS A 93 5.77 -5.81 10.26
C HIS A 93 5.29 -5.05 9.01
N ILE A 94 3.98 -5.02 8.79
CA ILE A 94 3.29 -3.89 8.11
C ILE A 94 2.06 -3.46 8.92
N SER A 95 1.45 -4.36 9.71
CA SER A 95 0.43 -3.98 10.71
C SER A 95 0.98 -3.13 11.86
N GLU A 96 2.24 -3.31 12.25
CA GLU A 96 2.83 -2.57 13.38
C GLU A 96 3.20 -1.12 13.05
N VAL A 97 3.64 -0.80 11.83
CA VAL A 97 3.96 0.59 11.44
C VAL A 97 2.70 1.46 11.42
N ILE A 98 1.58 0.89 10.98
CA ILE A 98 0.28 1.57 10.95
C ILE A 98 -0.29 1.67 12.38
N ALA A 99 -0.15 0.62 13.20
CA ALA A 99 -0.58 0.66 14.60
C ALA A 99 0.19 1.67 15.46
N GLN A 100 1.50 1.85 15.20
CA GLN A 100 2.32 2.82 15.93
C GLN A 100 1.98 4.27 15.55
N ALA A 101 1.62 4.52 14.29
CA ALA A 101 1.14 5.82 13.84
C ALA A 101 -0.22 6.21 14.47
N ILE A 102 -1.11 5.23 14.69
CA ILE A 102 -2.43 5.46 15.31
C ILE A 102 -2.32 5.73 16.82
N LYS A 103 -1.39 5.08 17.53
CA LYS A 103 -1.19 5.29 18.98
C LYS A 103 -0.66 6.68 19.35
N ASN A 104 0.01 7.37 18.42
CA ASN A 104 0.57 8.70 18.65
C ASN A 104 -0.43 9.84 18.38
N ILE A 105 -1.63 9.54 17.89
CA ILE A 105 -2.69 10.53 17.62
C ILE A 105 -3.67 10.63 18.80
N SER A 106 -3.71 9.65 19.71
CA SER A 106 -4.62 9.60 20.85
C SER A 106 -4.06 10.13 22.18
N HIS A 107 -2.89 10.77 22.16
CA HIS A 107 -2.28 11.43 23.34
C HIS A 107 -1.75 12.85 23.04
N ALA A 108 -2.29 13.52 22.03
CA ALA A 108 -2.05 14.94 21.77
C ALA A 108 -3.37 15.72 21.90
#